data_AF-A0A351IW74-F1
#
_entry.id   AF-A0A351IW74-F1
#
_cell.length_a   1.000
_cell.length_b   1.000
_cell.length_c   1.000
_cell.angle_alpha   90.00
_cell.angle_beta   90.00
_cell.angle_gamma   90.00
#
_symmetry.space_group_name_H-M   'P 1'
#
loop_
_entity.id
_entity.type
_entity.pdbx_description
1 polymer ?
#
loop_
_entity_poly.entity_id
_entity_poly.type
_entity_poly.pdbx_seq_one_letter_code
_entity_poly.pdbx_strand_id
1 'polypeptide(L)'
;MFIRKTTTTDAFVAIDLGDVPGHGVVRLAPKILQGGAKDLARSVTYALASLERRETGISAGVNSTPDGRDAAIAAFAAEVAGWDAGYRLTVGKGVAAGELGGLETQSDSVLLAA
;
A
#
# COMPACT_ATOMS: atom_id res chain seq x y z
N MET A 1 11.75 1.64 -9.32
CA MET A 1 11.39 1.79 -7.89
C MET A 1 11.41 3.25 -7.50
N PHE A 2 10.30 3.77 -6.96
CA PHE A 2 10.20 5.12 -6.42
C PHE A 2 9.24 5.18 -5.23
N ILE A 3 9.28 6.29 -4.49
CA ILE A 3 8.33 6.58 -3.41
C ILE A 3 7.43 7.72 -3.89
N ARG A 4 6.12 7.52 -3.85
CA ARG A 4 5.13 8.60 -3.99
C ARG A 4 4.59 8.94 -2.61
N LYS A 5 4.84 10.15 -2.14
CA LYS A 5 4.30 10.64 -0.86
C LYS A 5 2.90 11.21 -1.08
N THR A 6 2.04 11.04 -0.08
CA THR A 6 0.79 11.79 0.00
C THR A 6 1.08 13.23 0.42
N THR A 7 0.13 14.12 0.15
CA THR A 7 0.18 15.53 0.51
C THR A 7 -0.80 15.89 1.62
N THR A 8 -1.85 15.08 1.81
CA THR A 8 -2.92 15.31 2.80
C THR A 8 -2.65 14.69 4.17
N THR A 9 -1.70 13.74 4.26
CA THR A 9 -1.31 13.06 5.49
C THR A 9 0.16 12.61 5.41
N ASP A 10 0.80 12.31 6.55
CA ASP A 10 2.15 11.73 6.57
C ASP A 10 2.11 10.25 6.17
N ALA A 11 2.01 10.02 4.86
CA ALA A 11 2.01 8.69 4.30
C ALA A 11 2.78 8.63 2.98
N PHE A 12 3.01 7.40 2.53
CA PHE A 12 3.67 7.15 1.26
C PHE A 12 3.27 5.79 0.68
N VAL A 13 3.45 5.65 -0.62
CA VAL A 13 3.38 4.38 -1.35
C VAL A 13 4.75 4.13 -2.00
N ALA A 14 5.39 3.02 -1.63
CA ALA A 14 6.55 2.50 -2.34
C ALA A 14 6.08 1.69 -3.56
N ILE A 15 6.61 2.02 -4.74
CA ILE A 15 6.20 1.46 -6.02
C ILE A 15 7.43 0.92 -6.71
N ASP A 16 7.45 -0.38 -7.00
CA ASP A 16 8.62 -1.02 -7.58
C ASP A 16 8.79 -0.72 -9.07
N LEU A 17 7.74 -0.88 -9.87
CA LEU A 17 7.69 -0.56 -11.30
C LEU A 17 6.59 0.46 -11.59
N GLY A 18 6.89 1.48 -12.39
CA GLY A 18 5.91 2.49 -12.80
C GLY A 18 4.99 2.03 -13.94
N ASP A 19 3.95 2.82 -14.21
CA ASP A 19 3.08 2.70 -15.39
C ASP A 19 2.34 1.35 -15.56
N VAL A 20 2.15 0.62 -14.46
CA VAL A 20 1.35 -0.61 -14.40
C VAL A 20 0.49 -0.63 -13.12
N PRO A 21 -0.65 -1.35 -13.10
CA PRO A 21 -1.45 -1.53 -11.90
C PRO A 21 -0.63 -2.14 -10.76
N GLY A 22 -0.97 -1.77 -9.52
CA GLY A 22 -0.21 -2.14 -8.33
C GLY A 22 -1.00 -3.01 -7.36
N HIS A 23 -0.36 -4.04 -6.81
CA HIS A 23 -0.92 -4.85 -5.72
C HIS A 23 0.00 -4.81 -4.51
N GLY A 24 -0.56 -4.68 -3.32
CA GLY A 24 0.25 -4.66 -2.13
C GLY A 24 -0.51 -4.53 -0.83
N VAL A 25 0.19 -4.00 0.18
CA VAL A 25 -0.33 -3.83 1.54
C VAL A 25 -0.14 -2.40 2.01
N VAL A 26 -1.09 -1.90 2.81
CA VAL A 26 -0.93 -0.68 3.61
C VAL A 26 -0.84 -1.02 5.08
N ARG A 27 0.09 -0.39 5.79
CA ARG A 27 0.24 -0.49 7.24
C ARG A 27 0.13 0.90 7.86
N LEU A 28 -0.30 0.94 9.12
CA LEU A 28 -0.35 2.16 9.92
C LEU A 28 0.38 1.94 11.24
N ALA A 29 1.27 2.86 11.59
CA ALA A 29 1.99 2.89 12.86
C ALA A 29 2.49 4.32 13.14
N PRO A 30 2.98 4.63 14.36
CA PRO A 30 3.60 5.93 14.63
C PRO A 30 4.78 6.25 13.69
N LYS A 31 5.49 5.22 13.23
CA LYS A 31 6.53 5.36 12.21
C LYS A 31 6.68 4.11 11.36
N ILE A 32 6.56 4.28 10.05
CA ILE A 32 6.85 3.28 9.04
C ILE A 32 8.01 3.79 8.19
N LEU A 33 9.02 2.93 8.02
CA LEU A 33 10.23 3.27 7.27
C LEU A 33 10.07 2.91 5.79
N GLN A 34 10.46 3.84 4.92
CA GLN A 34 10.39 3.64 3.46
C GLN A 34 11.32 2.52 2.98
N GLY A 35 12.44 2.25 3.67
CA GLY A 35 13.37 1.17 3.30
C GLY A 35 12.67 -0.19 3.28
N GLY A 36 12.07 -0.60 4.40
CA GLY A 36 11.35 -1.88 4.48
C GLY A 36 10.11 -1.94 3.58
N ALA A 37 9.46 -0.81 3.30
CA ALA A 37 8.37 -0.76 2.33
C ALA A 37 8.85 -0.97 0.89
N LYS A 38 10.03 -0.44 0.50
CA LYS A 38 10.63 -0.71 -0.81
C LYS A 38 10.97 -2.18 -0.97
N ASP A 39 11.58 -2.79 0.04
CA ASP A 39 11.96 -4.20 -0.04
C ASP A 39 10.73 -5.10 -0.12
N LEU A 40 9.66 -4.77 0.62
CA LEU A 40 8.39 -5.48 0.50
C LEU A 40 7.74 -5.29 -0.87
N ALA A 41 7.69 -4.06 -1.39
CA ALA A 41 7.16 -3.81 -2.73
C ALA A 41 7.89 -4.63 -3.80
N ARG A 42 9.23 -4.73 -3.71
CA ARG A 42 10.03 -5.54 -4.63
C ARG A 42 9.76 -7.04 -4.49
N SER A 43 9.63 -7.54 -3.27
CA SER A 43 9.27 -8.94 -3.01
C SER A 43 7.91 -9.27 -3.62
N VAL A 44 6.93 -8.39 -3.47
CA VAL A 44 5.60 -8.55 -4.05
C VAL A 44 5.65 -8.53 -5.57
N THR A 45 6.47 -7.69 -6.21
CA THR A 45 6.66 -7.74 -7.67
C THR A 45 7.15 -9.11 -8.13
N TYR A 46 8.11 -9.70 -7.43
CA TYR A 46 8.62 -11.03 -7.79
C TYR A 46 7.58 -12.13 -7.57
N ALA A 47 6.79 -12.05 -6.50
CA ALA A 47 5.67 -12.96 -6.29
C ALA A 47 4.63 -12.85 -7.41
N LEU A 48 4.20 -11.62 -7.76
CA LEU A 48 3.27 -11.37 -8.86
C LEU A 48 3.80 -11.90 -10.19
N ALA A 49 5.07 -11.65 -10.50
CA ALA A 49 5.72 -12.15 -11.71
C ALA A 49 5.78 -13.69 -11.74
N SER A 50 6.04 -14.33 -10.60
CA SER A 50 6.04 -15.80 -10.47
C SER A 50 4.66 -16.42 -10.66
N LEU A 51 3.61 -15.62 -10.45
CA LEU A 51 2.21 -15.95 -10.71
C LEU A 51 1.73 -15.46 -12.09
N GLU A 52 2.65 -15.01 -12.96
CA GLU A 52 2.39 -14.49 -14.31
C GLU A 52 1.42 -13.28 -14.34
N ARG A 53 1.34 -12.53 -13.24
CA ARG A 53 0.48 -11.33 -13.13
C ARG A 53 1.21 -10.10 -13.65
N ARG A 54 0.55 -9.36 -14.53
CA ARG A 54 1.06 -8.12 -15.15
C ARG A 54 0.83 -6.90 -14.25
N GLU A 55 1.40 -6.96 -13.05
CA GLU A 55 1.22 -5.97 -11.98
C GLU A 55 2.55 -5.65 -11.30
N THR A 56 2.67 -4.48 -10.69
CA THR A 56 3.81 -4.14 -9.81
C THR A 56 3.45 -4.43 -8.35
N GLY A 57 4.45 -4.81 -7.56
CA GLY A 57 4.31 -4.75 -6.11
C GLY A 57 4.34 -3.32 -5.61
N ILE A 58 3.47 -3.03 -4.64
CA ILE A 58 3.44 -1.77 -3.87
C ILE A 58 3.46 -2.05 -2.37
N SER A 59 3.94 -1.09 -1.58
CA SER A 59 3.79 -1.13 -0.11
C SER A 59 3.61 0.27 0.44
N ALA A 60 2.53 0.48 1.17
CA ALA A 60 2.19 1.78 1.74
C ALA A 60 2.42 1.81 3.26
N GLY A 61 2.79 2.99 3.73
CA GLY A 61 2.91 3.30 5.15
C GLY A 61 2.21 4.60 5.49
N VAL A 62 1.29 4.56 6.45
CA VAL A 62 0.64 5.72 7.04
C VAL A 62 1.23 5.94 8.43
N ASN A 63 1.88 7.10 8.64
CA ASN A 63 2.42 7.48 9.94
C ASN A 63 1.37 8.28 10.69
N SER A 64 0.91 7.77 11.83
CA SER A 64 0.00 8.51 12.70
C SER A 64 0.10 8.04 14.15
N THR A 65 -0.19 8.95 15.09
CA THR A 65 -0.42 8.59 16.49
C THR A 65 -1.79 7.89 16.62
N PRO A 66 -2.05 7.20 17.74
CA PRO A 66 -3.37 6.58 17.96
C PRO A 66 -4.54 7.56 17.82
N ASP A 67 -4.41 8.77 18.35
CA ASP A 67 -5.47 9.79 18.35
C ASP A 67 -5.81 10.30 16.93
N GLY A 68 -4.83 10.31 16.03
CA GLY A 68 -4.98 10.79 14.65
C GLY A 68 -5.17 9.68 13.62
N ARG A 69 -5.34 8.42 14.05
CA ARG A 69 -5.35 7.24 13.19
C ARG A 69 -6.43 7.33 12.11
N ASP A 70 -7.67 7.52 12.53
CA ASP A 70 -8.84 7.40 11.65
C ASP A 70 -8.84 8.51 10.59
N ALA A 71 -8.47 9.72 10.99
CA ALA A 71 -8.30 10.84 10.06
C ALA A 71 -7.17 10.58 9.05
N ALA A 72 -6.04 10.01 9.50
CA ALA A 72 -4.90 9.73 8.65
C ALA A 72 -5.20 8.64 7.60
N ILE A 73 -5.89 7.56 7.99
CA ILE A 73 -6.24 6.48 7.06
C ILE A 73 -7.30 6.94 6.05
N ALA A 74 -8.30 7.72 6.48
CA ALA A 74 -9.31 8.27 5.59
C ALA A 74 -8.69 9.25 4.57
N ALA A 75 -7.80 10.15 5.01
CA ALA A 75 -7.08 11.06 4.12
C ALA A 75 -6.20 10.31 3.12
N PHE A 76 -5.46 9.29 3.58
CA PHE A 76 -4.67 8.43 2.72
C PHE A 76 -5.52 7.73 1.65
N ALA A 77 -6.62 7.08 2.06
CA ALA A 77 -7.47 6.32 1.15
C ALA A 77 -8.10 7.24 0.09
N ALA A 78 -8.58 8.42 0.50
CA ALA A 78 -9.15 9.39 -0.42
C ALA A 78 -8.12 9.91 -1.43
N GLU A 79 -6.92 10.28 -0.98
CA GLU A 79 -5.88 10.80 -1.87
C GLU A 79 -5.37 9.73 -2.85
N VAL A 80 -5.09 8.52 -2.38
CA VAL A 80 -4.56 7.44 -3.22
C VAL A 80 -5.60 6.93 -4.22
N ALA A 81 -6.88 6.92 -3.86
CA ALA A 81 -7.95 6.58 -4.80
C ALA A 81 -8.01 7.57 -5.97
N GLY A 82 -7.75 8.86 -5.72
CA GLY A 82 -7.71 9.91 -6.75
C GLY A 82 -6.45 9.92 -7.63
N TRP A 83 -5.51 8.99 -7.43
CA TRP A 83 -4.34 8.89 -8.29
C TRP A 83 -4.59 8.15 -9.61
N ASP A 84 -5.74 7.46 -9.74
CA ASP A 84 -6.15 6.70 -10.92
C ASP A 84 -5.09 5.69 -11.43
N ALA A 85 -4.25 5.19 -10.52
CA ALA A 85 -3.10 4.34 -10.85
C ALA A 85 -3.41 2.83 -10.86
N GLY A 86 -4.67 2.44 -10.63
CA GLY A 86 -5.09 1.03 -10.58
C GLY A 86 -4.51 0.27 -9.40
N TYR A 87 -4.33 0.92 -8.25
CA TYR A 87 -3.76 0.31 -7.05
C TYR A 87 -4.81 -0.45 -6.24
N ARG A 88 -4.43 -1.65 -5.80
CA ARG A 88 -5.20 -2.51 -4.89
C ARG A 88 -4.35 -2.79 -3.65
N LEU A 89 -4.92 -2.51 -2.48
CA LEU A 89 -4.23 -2.62 -1.21
C LEU A 89 -5.00 -3.56 -0.27
N THR A 90 -4.27 -4.50 0.30
CA THR A 90 -4.73 -5.30 1.43
C THR A 90 -4.50 -4.54 2.73
N VAL A 91 -5.38 -4.76 3.71
CA VAL A 91 -5.23 -4.19 5.04
C VAL A 91 -4.11 -4.91 5.80
N GLY A 92 -3.11 -4.14 6.23
CA GLY A 92 -2.04 -4.62 7.10
C GLY A 92 -2.24 -4.18 8.55
N LYS A 93 -1.20 -4.39 9.36
CA LYS A 93 -1.19 -3.98 10.77
C LYS A 93 -1.58 -2.50 10.91
N GLY A 94 -2.51 -2.23 11.82
CA GLY A 94 -2.95 -0.88 12.15
C GLY A 94 -4.03 -0.33 11.20
N VAL A 95 -4.51 -1.12 10.25
CA VAL A 95 -5.63 -0.77 9.36
C VAL A 95 -6.73 -1.82 9.52
N ALA A 96 -7.97 -1.39 9.70
CA ALA A 96 -9.13 -2.25 9.84
C ALA A 96 -9.79 -2.48 8.47
N ALA A 97 -10.49 -3.60 8.33
CA ALA A 97 -11.23 -3.93 7.12
C ALA A 97 -12.30 -2.88 6.83
N GLY A 98 -12.44 -2.51 5.56
CA GLY A 98 -13.35 -1.47 5.06
C GLY A 98 -12.79 -0.05 5.12
N GLU A 99 -11.67 0.21 5.81
CA GLU A 99 -11.12 1.57 5.95
C GLU A 99 -10.53 2.13 4.65
N LEU A 100 -10.26 1.28 3.64
CA LEU A 100 -9.65 1.71 2.37
C LEU A 100 -10.67 1.93 1.25
N GLY A 101 -11.95 1.62 1.48
CA GLY A 101 -12.99 1.76 0.47
C GLY A 101 -12.65 1.04 -0.84
N GLY A 102 -12.72 1.77 -1.97
CA GLY A 102 -12.46 1.21 -3.30
C GLY A 102 -11.02 0.77 -3.58
N LEU A 103 -10.06 1.14 -2.72
CA LEU A 103 -8.68 0.63 -2.80
C LEU A 103 -8.54 -0.75 -2.18
N GLU A 104 -9.48 -1.17 -1.32
CA GLU A 104 -9.36 -2.41 -0.56
C GLU A 104 -9.52 -3.62 -1.47
N THR A 105 -8.60 -4.58 -1.33
CA THR A 105 -8.75 -5.92 -1.89
C THR A 105 -8.64 -6.95 -0.79
N GLN A 106 -9.30 -8.09 -1.00
CA GLN A 106 -9.12 -9.24 -0.13
C GLN A 106 -7.66 -9.69 -0.16
N SER A 107 -7.20 -10.16 0.99
CA SER A 107 -5.88 -10.77 1.13
C SER A 107 -5.77 -11.98 0.21
N ASP A 108 -4.84 -11.92 -0.73
CA ASP A 108 -4.51 -13.03 -1.59
C ASP A 108 -3.56 -13.98 -0.83
N SER A 109 -4.10 -15.13 -0.41
CA SER A 109 -3.35 -16.13 0.37
C SER A 109 -2.13 -16.68 -0.38
N VAL A 110 -2.11 -16.62 -1.71
CA VAL A 110 -0.98 -17.06 -2.53
C VAL A 110 0.16 -16.04 -2.49
N LEU A 111 -0.16 -14.75 -2.44
CA LEU A 111 0.83 -13.66 -2.25
C LEU A 111 1.40 -13.61 -0.82
N LEU A 112 0.65 -14.08 0.18
CA LEU A 112 1.10 -14.18 1.57
C LEU A 112 2.03 -15.38 1.83
N ALA A 113 2.02 -16.37 0.95
CA ALA A 113 2.80 -17.61 1.05
C ALA A 113 4.13 -17.56 0.27
N ALA A 114 4.35 -16.52 -0.53
CA ALA A 114 5.56 -16.28 -1.33
C ALA A 114 6.56 -15.39 -0.59
#